data_AF-A0A662I9B7-F1
#
_entry.id   AF-A0A662I9B7-F1
#
_cell.length_a   1.000
_cell.length_b   1.000
_cell.length_c   1.000
_cell.angle_alpha   90.00
_cell.angle_beta   90.00
_cell.angle_gamma   90.00
#
_symmetry.space_group_name_H-M   'P 1'
#
loop_
_entity.id
_entity.type
_entity.pdbx_description
1 polymer ?
#
loop_
_entity_poly.entity_id
_entity_poly.type
_entity_poly.pdbx_seq_one_letter_code
_entity_poly.pdbx_strand_id
1 'polypeptide(L)' 'MMCVFACSRRFGDGGVAKSAIRVASIGGIERGFRVIVCRACTDPPCAASCPTGALKPRKGG' A
#
# COMPACT_ATOMS: atom_id res chain seq x y z
N MET A 1 13.48 2.81 -4.02
CA MET A 1 12.46 2.51 -5.07
C MET A 1 12.31 1.03 -5.44
N MET A 2 13.26 0.14 -5.16
CA MET A 2 13.23 -1.27 -5.62
C MET A 2 11.96 -2.05 -5.22
N CYS A 3 11.48 -1.90 -3.99
CA CYS A 3 10.28 -2.57 -3.49
C CYS A 3 9.00 -2.21 -4.27
N VAL A 4 8.89 -0.96 -4.73
CA VAL A 4 7.73 -0.47 -5.52
C VAL A 4 7.68 -1.21 -6.85
N PHE A 5 8.81 -1.31 -7.55
CA PHE A 5 8.90 -1.99 -8.84
C PHE A 5 8.74 -3.50 -8.72
N ALA A 6 9.32 -4.12 -7.69
CA ALA A 6 9.14 -5.55 -7.42
C ALA A 6 7.65 -5.88 -7.19
N CYS A 7 6.93 -5.04 -6.43
CA CYS A 7 5.51 -5.22 -6.20
C CYS A 7 4.68 -4.99 -7.48
N SER A 8 4.99 -3.96 -8.29
CA SER A 8 4.28 -3.72 -9.55
C SER A 8 4.43 -4.88 -10.55
N ARG A 9 5.64 -5.47 -10.63
CA ARG A 9 5.92 -6.64 -11.49
C ARG A 9 5.07 -7.86 -11.16
N ARG A 10 4.64 -8.03 -9.90
CA ARG A 10 3.73 -9.13 -9.51
C ARG A 10 2.39 -9.07 -10.24
N PHE A 11 1.95 -7.87 -10.62
CA PHE A 11 0.70 -7.66 -11.35
C PHE A 11 0.90 -7.61 -12.87
N GLY A 12 2.14 -7.70 -13.37
CA GLY A 12 2.46 -7.60 -14.79
C GLY A 12 2.29 -6.20 -15.38
N ASP A 13 2.12 -5.18 -14.54
CA ASP A 13 1.81 -3.81 -14.97
C ASP A 13 3.09 -2.95 -15.09
N GLY A 14 3.16 -2.16 -16.16
CA GLY A 14 4.24 -1.20 -16.39
C GLY A 14 4.13 0.01 -15.47
N GLY A 15 5.24 0.43 -14.88
CA GLY A 15 5.29 1.61 -14.01
C GLY A 15 5.05 1.30 -12.53
N VAL A 16 4.44 2.25 -11.80
CA VAL A 16 4.25 2.18 -10.34
C VAL A 16 2.80 2.39 -9.89
N ALA A 17 1.87 2.61 -10.83
CA ALA A 17 0.49 2.97 -10.52
C ALA A 17 -0.28 1.83 -9.86
N LYS A 18 -0.04 0.58 -10.28
CA LYS A 18 -0.65 -0.63 -9.71
C LYS A 18 0.13 -1.23 -8.54
N SER A 19 1.23 -0.62 -8.11
CA SER A 19 2.01 -1.13 -6.98
C SER A 19 1.26 -0.95 -5.66
N ALA A 20 1.16 -2.01 -4.86
CA ALA A 20 0.57 -1.95 -3.52
C ALA A 20 1.52 -1.36 -2.45
N ILE A 21 2.76 -1.03 -2.86
CA ILE A 21 3.78 -0.40 -2.01
C ILE A 21 4.13 0.95 -2.63
N ARG A 22 4.12 2.02 -1.83
CA ARG A 22 4.56 3.35 -2.25
C ARG A 22 5.65 3.87 -1.33
N VAL A 23 6.66 4.52 -1.90
CA VAL A 23 7.70 5.23 -1.16
C VAL A 23 7.58 6.71 -1.48
N ALA A 24 7.49 7.55 -0.45
CA ALA A 24 7.35 8.99 -0.59
C ALA A 24 8.40 9.72 0.27
N SER A 25 8.93 10.84 -0.20
CA SER A 25 9.80 11.68 0.62
C SER A 25 8.98 12.32 1.75
N ILE A 26 9.62 12.51 2.91
CA ILE A 26 8.97 13.11 4.09
C ILE A 26 8.98 14.65 4.00
N GLY A 27 9.80 15.20 3.09
CA GLY A 27 9.91 16.64 2.84
C GLY A 27 11.22 16.98 2.15
N GLY A 28 11.49 16.35 1.00
CA GLY A 28 12.79 16.42 0.32
C GLY A 28 13.67 15.20 0.59
N ILE A 29 14.81 15.13 -0.12
CA ILE A 29 15.71 13.97 -0.10
C ILE A 29 16.43 13.85 1.26
N GLU A 30 16.81 14.97 1.87
CA GLU A 30 17.59 15.02 3.12
C GLU A 30 16.82 14.52 4.34
N ARG A 31 15.48 14.65 4.32
CA ARG A 31 14.59 14.24 5.43
C ARG A 31 14.25 12.75 5.40
N GLY A 32 14.74 12.02 4.38
CA GLY A 32 14.46 10.61 4.18
C GLY A 32 13.09 10.31 3.57
N PHE A 33 12.76 9.02 3.57
CA PHE A 33 11.60 8.47 2.86
C PHE A 33 10.74 7.65 3.80
N ARG A 34 9.42 7.73 3.62
CA ARG A 34 8.44 6.85 4.27
C ARG A 34 7.93 5.79 3.30
N VAL A 35 7.73 4.58 3.82
CA VAL A 35 7.11 3.47 3.09
C VAL A 35 5.63 3.40 3.49
N ILE A 36 4.76 3.45 2.49
CA ILE A 36 3.31 3.43 2.63
C ILE A 36 2.81 2.10 2.06
N VAL A 37 2.21 1.27 2.91
CA VAL A 37 1.66 -0.05 2.57
C VAL A 37 0.33 -0.27 3.30
N CYS A 38 -0.45 -1.25 2.83
CA CYS A 38 -1.53 -1.77 3.65
C CYS A 38 -0.94 -2.43 4.90
N ARG A 39 -1.30 -1.93 6.08
CA ARG A 39 -0.80 -2.45 7.37
C ARG A 39 -1.57 -3.67 7.87
N ALA A 40 -2.66 -4.05 7.19
CA ALA A 40 -3.54 -5.12 7.64
C ALA A 40 -3.96 -4.85 9.11
N CYS A 41 -4.68 -3.74 9.31
CA CYS A 41 -5.06 -3.30 10.64
C CYS A 41 -6.03 -4.30 11.28
N THR A 42 -5.88 -4.56 12.58
CA THR A 42 -6.80 -5.41 13.37
C THR A 42 -8.23 -4.89 13.36
N ASP A 43 -8.40 -3.58 13.46
CA ASP A 43 -9.67 -2.87 13.26
C ASP A 43 -9.55 -1.98 12.00
N PRO A 44 -9.87 -2.50 10.80
CA PRO A 44 -9.61 -1.79 9.55
C PRO A 44 -10.78 -0.85 9.20
N PRO A 45 -10.57 0.49 9.23
CA PRO A 45 -11.63 1.45 8.89
C PRO A 45 -12.05 1.36 7.42
N CYS A 46 -11.13 0.94 6.54
CA CYS A 46 -11.41 0.77 5.12
C CYS A 46 -12.42 -0.36 4.84
N ALA A 47 -12.45 -1.42 5.67
CA ALA A 47 -13.46 -2.46 5.55
C ALA A 47 -14.81 -1.98 6.10
N ALA A 48 -14.81 -1.29 7.25
CA ALA A 48 -16.02 -0.75 7.87
C ALA A 48 -16.74 0.28 6.98
N SER A 49 -16.00 1.11 6.25
CA SER A 49 -16.56 2.12 5.35
C SER A 49 -17.00 1.59 3.98
N CYS A 50 -16.83 0.30 3.69
CA CYS A 50 -17.07 -0.25 2.35
C CYS A 50 -18.58 -0.52 2.14
N PRO A 51 -19.28 0.21 1.25
CA PRO A 51 -20.74 0.10 1.11
C PRO A 51 -21.19 -1.23 0.48
N THR A 52 -20.32 -1.85 -0.34
CA THR A 52 -20.61 -3.11 -1.03
C THR A 52 -20.06 -4.34 -0.30
N GLY A 53 -19.33 -4.16 0.81
CA GLY A 53 -18.71 -5.28 1.54
C GLY A 53 -17.59 -6.00 0.77
N ALA A 54 -17.01 -5.38 -0.25
CA ALA A 54 -15.93 -5.96 -1.04
C ALA A 54 -14.61 -6.09 -0.25
N LEU A 55 -14.38 -5.20 0.71
CA LEU A 55 -13.20 -5.23 1.59
C LEU A 55 -13.52 -6.04 2.84
N LYS A 56 -12.76 -7.10 3.08
CA LYS A 56 -12.89 -7.97 4.26
C LYS A 56 -11.62 -7.91 5.11
N PRO A 57 -11.73 -7.82 6.45
CA PRO A 57 -10.58 -7.90 7.35
C PRO A 57 -9.83 -9.23 7.15
N ARG A 58 -8.50 -9.21 7.28
CA ARG A 58 -7.74 -10.47 7.30
C ARG A 58 -7.74 -11.05 8.70
N LYS A 59 -7.48 -12.36 8.80
CA LYS A 59 -7.37 -13.05 10.09
C LYS A 59 -6.15 -12.51 10.84
N GLY A 60 -6.37 -11.82 11.96
CA GLY A 60 -5.31 -11.20 12.76
C GLY A 60 -4.98 -9.75 12.39
N GLY A 61 -5.73 -9.15 11.45
CA GLY A 61 -5.42 -7.86 10.84
C GLY A 61 -5.01 -8.01 9.39
#